data_AF-A0A9X1WRS3-F1
#
_entry.id   AF-A0A9X1WRS3-F1
#
_cell.length_a   1.000
_cell.length_b   1.000
_cell.length_c   1.000
_cell.angle_alpha   90.00
_cell.angle_beta   90.00
_cell.angle_gamma   90.00
#
_symmetry.space_group_name_H-M   'P 1'
#
loop_
_entity.id
_entity.type
_entity.pdbx_description
1 polymer ?
#
loop_
_entity_poly.entity_id
_entity_poly.type
_entity_poly.pdbx_seq_one_letter_code
_entity_poly.pdbx_strand_id
1 'polypeptide(L)'
;MNTKQEKLEAFAELIGFAQSLERLPEEQWTGPITEGKWSPRDIMSHIMLWDKYFLVHAVRPMAEHQPLTLKNLDFNEFNRDAAAYGLTQSKEELIRQIVEARSQLIELLQSIPESEYGDKHGGTMSVDEYLVDFYEHDRHHMGQIHTYIAGLA
;
A
#
# COMPACT_ATOMS: atom_id res chain seq x y z
N MET A 1 9.76 -0.14 15.51
CA MET A 1 8.35 -0.18 15.97
C MET A 1 8.24 -1.35 16.93
N ASN A 2 7.88 -1.10 18.18
CA ASN A 2 7.99 -2.07 19.28
C ASN A 2 6.64 -2.63 19.74
N THR A 3 5.53 -1.90 19.50
CA THR A 3 4.18 -2.35 19.88
C THR A 3 3.30 -2.59 18.65
N LYS A 4 2.23 -3.38 18.80
CA LYS A 4 1.17 -3.51 17.79
C LYS A 4 0.65 -2.15 17.33
N GLN A 5 0.36 -1.26 18.27
CA GLN A 5 -0.22 0.05 17.97
C GLN A 5 0.74 0.91 17.13
N GLU A 6 2.03 0.96 17.50
CA GLU A 6 3.04 1.70 16.74
C GLU A 6 3.20 1.16 15.30
N LYS A 7 3.12 -0.16 15.11
CA LYS A 7 3.21 -0.77 13.77
C LYS A 7 2.01 -0.41 12.90
N LEU A 8 0.80 -0.43 13.48
CA LEU A 8 -0.43 -0.08 12.76
C LEU A 8 -0.50 1.41 12.43
N GLU A 9 -0.09 2.29 13.35
CA GLU A 9 -0.02 3.73 13.11
C GLU A 9 0.97 4.06 11.99
N ALA A 10 2.15 3.43 12.02
CA ALA A 10 3.15 3.57 10.96
C ALA A 10 2.62 3.09 9.60
N PHE A 11 1.93 1.95 9.57
CA PHE A 11 1.28 1.45 8.35
C PHE A 11 0.13 2.35 7.87
N ALA A 12 -0.53 3.07 8.78
CA ALA A 12 -1.59 4.03 8.47
C ALA A 12 -1.08 5.35 7.90
N GLU A 13 0.23 5.64 7.97
CA GLU A 13 0.82 6.86 7.41
C GLU A 13 0.48 7.06 5.92
N LEU A 14 0.33 5.97 5.17
CA LEU A 14 -0.05 6.01 3.74
C LEU A 14 -1.37 6.76 3.51
N ILE A 15 -2.35 6.65 4.41
CA ILE A 15 -3.66 7.30 4.29
C ILE A 15 -3.48 8.82 4.25
N GLY A 16 -2.78 9.36 5.25
CA GLY A 16 -2.53 10.80 5.34
C GLY A 16 -1.68 11.30 4.18
N PHE A 17 -0.70 10.50 3.74
CA PHE A 17 0.09 10.81 2.55
C PHE A 17 -0.76 10.88 1.29
N ALA A 18 -1.58 9.86 1.02
CA ALA A 18 -2.45 9.81 -0.16
C ALA A 18 -3.41 11.02 -0.20
N GLN A 19 -4.03 11.35 0.93
CA GLN A 19 -4.90 12.53 1.05
C GLN A 19 -4.16 13.85 0.80
N SER A 20 -2.88 13.95 1.19
CA SER A 20 -2.08 15.15 0.93
C SER A 20 -1.91 15.42 -0.57
N LEU A 21 -1.93 14.37 -1.41
CA LEU A 21 -1.78 14.44 -2.86
C LEU A 21 -3.03 14.98 -3.58
N GLU A 22 -4.18 15.11 -2.91
CA GLU A 22 -5.37 15.76 -3.49
C GLU A 22 -5.08 17.20 -3.94
N ARG A 23 -4.16 17.87 -3.24
CA ARG A 23 -3.74 19.24 -3.53
C ARG A 23 -2.69 19.33 -4.65
N LEU A 24 -2.19 18.21 -5.15
CA LEU A 24 -1.18 18.17 -6.19
C LEU A 24 -1.81 18.53 -7.55
N PRO A 25 -1.24 19.50 -8.30
CA PRO A 25 -1.71 19.82 -9.65
C PRO A 25 -1.69 18.58 -10.55
N GLU A 26 -2.62 18.52 -11.49
CA GLU A 26 -2.83 17.33 -12.32
C GLU A 26 -1.60 16.99 -13.18
N GLU A 27 -0.86 18.00 -13.65
CA GLU A 27 0.37 17.80 -14.41
C GLU A 27 1.48 17.16 -13.57
N GLN A 28 1.51 17.44 -12.26
CA GLN A 28 2.48 16.85 -11.34
C GLN A 28 2.04 15.45 -10.89
N TRP A 29 0.73 15.24 -10.72
CA TRP A 29 0.16 13.93 -10.40
C TRP A 29 0.40 12.89 -11.49
N THR A 30 0.28 13.31 -12.75
CA THR A 30 0.42 12.44 -13.93
C THR A 30 1.80 12.49 -14.56
N GLY A 31 2.63 13.47 -14.21
CA GLY A 31 4.00 13.62 -14.68
C GLY A 31 4.95 12.57 -14.10
N PRO A 32 5.93 12.09 -14.86
CA PRO A 32 6.88 11.10 -14.37
C PRO A 32 7.80 11.72 -13.29
N ILE A 33 8.08 10.99 -12.21
CA ILE A 33 8.94 11.48 -11.12
C ILE A 33 10.38 11.74 -11.58
N THR A 34 10.79 11.10 -12.67
CA THR A 34 12.05 11.25 -13.39
C THR A 34 11.83 10.71 -14.81
N GLU A 35 12.59 11.18 -15.79
CA GLU A 35 12.47 10.70 -17.18
C GLU A 35 12.45 9.16 -17.28
N GLY A 36 11.43 8.61 -17.94
CA GLY A 36 11.25 7.16 -18.12
C GLY A 36 10.81 6.40 -16.86
N LYS A 37 10.47 7.08 -15.76
CA LYS A 37 9.94 6.47 -14.52
C LYS A 37 8.44 6.73 -14.37
N TRP A 38 7.84 6.03 -13.43
CA TRP A 38 6.43 6.17 -13.07
C TRP A 38 6.07 7.57 -12.56
N SER A 39 4.80 7.93 -12.73
CA SER A 39 4.22 9.13 -12.09
C SER A 39 3.79 8.84 -10.64
N PRO A 40 3.51 9.88 -9.83
CA PRO A 40 2.85 9.69 -8.54
C PRO A 40 1.56 8.86 -8.65
N ARG A 41 0.74 9.08 -9.69
CA ARG A 41 -0.45 8.26 -9.95
C ARG A 41 -0.12 6.78 -10.09
N ASP A 42 0.87 6.44 -10.91
CA ASP A 42 1.21 5.04 -11.19
C ASP A 42 1.75 4.35 -9.94
N ILE A 43 2.57 5.04 -9.14
CA ILE A 43 3.10 4.55 -7.86
C ILE A 43 1.96 4.32 -6.86
N MET A 44 1.05 5.29 -6.71
CA MET A 44 -0.07 5.17 -5.78
C MET A 44 -1.05 4.07 -6.22
N SER A 45 -1.25 3.89 -7.53
CA SER A 45 -2.05 2.79 -8.08
C SER A 45 -1.42 1.41 -7.83
N HIS A 46 -0.10 1.32 -7.96
CA HIS A 46 0.70 0.14 -7.59
C HIS A 46 0.48 -0.25 -6.14
N ILE A 47 0.67 0.68 -5.19
CA ILE A 47 0.47 0.42 -3.76
C ILE A 47 -0.98 -0.03 -3.51
N MET A 48 -1.96 0.68 -4.08
CA MET A 48 -3.38 0.39 -3.91
C MET A 48 -3.78 -1.03 -4.35
N LEU A 49 -3.29 -1.49 -5.51
CA LEU A 49 -3.62 -2.84 -5.98
C LEU A 49 -2.93 -3.91 -5.14
N TRP A 50 -1.72 -3.67 -4.64
CA TRP A 50 -1.10 -4.56 -3.65
C TRP A 50 -1.91 -4.62 -2.36
N ASP A 51 -2.37 -3.48 -1.83
CA ASP A 51 -3.25 -3.44 -0.67
C ASP A 51 -4.51 -4.29 -0.88
N LYS A 52 -5.20 -4.11 -2.02
CA LYS A 52 -6.38 -4.93 -2.36
C LYS A 52 -6.06 -6.40 -2.48
N TYR A 53 -4.92 -6.75 -3.07
CA TYR A 53 -4.48 -8.13 -3.22
C TYR A 53 -4.23 -8.77 -1.84
N PHE A 54 -3.43 -8.12 -0.98
CA PHE A 54 -3.12 -8.64 0.35
C PHE A 54 -4.32 -8.65 1.29
N LEU A 55 -5.23 -7.69 1.15
CA LEU A 55 -6.49 -7.66 1.90
C LEU A 55 -7.27 -8.97 1.68
N VAL A 56 -7.39 -9.43 0.44
CA VAL A 56 -8.15 -10.64 0.10
C VAL A 56 -7.33 -11.91 0.35
N HIS A 57 -6.05 -11.92 -0.03
CA HIS A 57 -5.27 -13.16 -0.12
C HIS A 57 -4.40 -13.45 1.11
N ALA A 58 -4.18 -12.47 1.99
CA ALA A 58 -3.39 -12.63 3.20
C ALA A 58 -4.13 -12.16 4.45
N VAL A 59 -4.39 -10.86 4.59
CA VAL A 59 -4.83 -10.26 5.86
C VAL A 59 -6.21 -10.75 6.30
N ARG A 60 -7.18 -10.88 5.39
CA ARG A 60 -8.48 -11.48 5.73
C ARG A 60 -8.34 -12.95 6.14
N PRO A 61 -7.67 -13.83 5.38
CA PRO A 61 -7.39 -15.19 5.84
C PRO A 61 -6.67 -15.26 7.18
N MET A 62 -5.70 -14.36 7.44
CA MET A 62 -5.00 -14.28 8.72
C MET A 62 -5.97 -14.01 9.88
N ALA A 63 -6.83 -13.00 9.73
CA ALA A 63 -7.82 -12.61 10.74
C ALA A 63 -8.93 -13.67 10.95
N GLU A 64 -9.26 -14.44 9.92
CA GLU A 64 -10.29 -15.48 9.95
C GLU A 64 -9.73 -16.89 10.28
N HIS A 65 -8.44 -16.98 10.62
CA HIS A 65 -7.71 -18.24 10.84
C HIS A 65 -7.86 -19.24 9.69
N GLN A 66 -7.93 -18.74 8.45
CA GLN A 66 -7.99 -19.52 7.23
C GLN A 66 -6.61 -19.63 6.55
N PRO A 67 -6.39 -20.65 5.71
CA PRO A 67 -5.18 -20.71 4.88
C PRO A 67 -5.02 -19.49 3.98
N LEU A 68 -3.80 -18.96 3.87
CA LEU A 68 -3.48 -17.91 2.91
C LEU A 68 -3.80 -18.38 1.49
N THR A 69 -4.28 -17.47 0.63
CA THR A 69 -4.61 -17.77 -0.77
C THR A 69 -3.72 -17.01 -1.75
N LEU A 70 -2.50 -16.69 -1.30
CA LEU A 70 -1.47 -16.06 -2.11
C LEU A 70 -1.20 -16.87 -3.38
N LYS A 71 -1.21 -16.18 -4.52
CA LYS A 71 -0.85 -16.69 -5.83
C LYS A 71 0.63 -16.41 -6.12
N ASN A 72 1.25 -17.29 -6.88
CA ASN A 72 2.54 -17.00 -7.50
C ASN A 72 2.30 -16.08 -8.70
N LEU A 73 2.47 -14.77 -8.50
CA LEU A 73 2.25 -13.74 -9.52
C LEU A 73 3.56 -13.40 -10.24
N ASP A 74 3.47 -13.06 -11.53
CA ASP A 74 4.53 -12.27 -12.16
C ASP A 74 4.41 -10.83 -11.66
N PHE A 75 5.33 -10.42 -10.80
CA PHE A 75 5.31 -9.08 -10.21
C PHE A 75 5.48 -7.99 -11.24
N ASN A 76 6.20 -8.24 -12.34
CA ASN A 76 6.34 -7.24 -13.39
C ASN A 76 5.03 -7.06 -14.15
N GLU A 77 4.30 -8.15 -14.40
CA GLU A 77 2.97 -8.08 -15.01
C GLU A 77 1.97 -7.37 -14.09
N PHE A 78 1.89 -7.79 -12.83
CA PHE A 78 1.01 -7.16 -11.85
C PHE A 78 1.28 -5.65 -11.72
N ASN A 79 2.55 -5.25 -11.64
CA ASN A 79 2.93 -3.84 -11.52
C ASN A 79 2.62 -3.03 -12.78
N ARG A 80 2.78 -3.62 -13.98
CA ARG A 80 2.37 -2.97 -15.24
C ARG A 80 0.85 -2.76 -15.28
N ASP A 81 0.09 -3.77 -14.88
CA ASP A 81 -1.37 -3.69 -14.82
C ASP A 81 -1.83 -2.68 -13.79
N ALA A 82 -1.11 -2.55 -12.66
CA ALA A 82 -1.39 -1.54 -11.66
C ALA A 82 -1.15 -0.12 -12.15
N ALA A 83 -0.05 0.12 -12.87
CA ALA A 83 0.18 1.41 -13.51
C ALA A 83 -0.90 1.70 -14.58
N ALA A 84 -1.27 0.69 -15.37
CA ALA A 84 -2.32 0.81 -16.39
C ALA A 84 -3.71 1.10 -15.76
N TYR A 85 -4.02 0.47 -14.63
CA TYR A 85 -5.24 0.75 -13.88
C TYR A 85 -5.31 2.21 -13.44
N GLY A 86 -4.19 2.78 -12.99
CA GLY A 86 -4.11 4.19 -12.59
C GLY A 86 -4.58 5.15 -13.68
N LEU A 87 -4.28 4.85 -14.96
CA LEU A 87 -4.73 5.64 -16.12
C LEU A 87 -6.26 5.70 -16.26
N THR A 88 -6.98 4.73 -15.70
CA THR A 88 -8.44 4.61 -15.82
C THR A 88 -9.21 5.32 -14.72
N GLN A 89 -8.51 5.84 -13.70
CA GLN A 89 -9.10 6.44 -12.50
C GLN A 89 -8.87 7.96 -12.48
N SER A 90 -9.79 8.70 -11.87
CA SER A 90 -9.49 10.08 -11.45
C SER A 90 -8.57 10.06 -10.23
N LYS A 91 -7.87 11.17 -9.97
CA LYS A 91 -7.03 11.33 -8.77
C LYS A 91 -7.83 11.12 -7.49
N GLU A 92 -9.00 11.74 -7.40
CA GLU A 92 -9.90 11.67 -6.24
C GLU A 92 -10.36 10.24 -6.00
N GLU A 93 -10.75 9.54 -7.07
CA GLU A 93 -11.23 8.17 -6.98
C GLU A 93 -10.10 7.19 -6.61
N LEU A 94 -8.89 7.38 -7.15
CA LEU A 94 -7.75 6.56 -6.76
C LEU A 94 -7.37 6.77 -5.30
N ILE A 95 -7.32 8.03 -4.82
CA ILE A 95 -7.07 8.36 -3.42
C ILE A 95 -8.13 7.74 -2.51
N ARG A 96 -9.42 7.85 -2.89
CA ARG A 96 -10.51 7.21 -2.14
C ARG A 96 -10.31 5.71 -2.02
N GLN A 97 -9.93 5.02 -3.10
CA GLN A 97 -9.67 3.57 -3.08
C GLN A 97 -8.47 3.19 -2.21
N ILE A 98 -7.40 4.00 -2.20
CA ILE A 98 -6.24 3.79 -1.32
C ILE A 98 -6.67 3.89 0.14
N VAL A 99 -7.37 4.96 0.50
CA VAL A 99 -7.85 5.17 1.87
C VAL A 99 -8.76 4.03 2.31
N GLU A 100 -9.70 3.62 1.45
CA GLU A 100 -10.62 2.52 1.71
C GLU A 100 -9.89 1.19 1.93
N ALA A 101 -9.00 0.80 1.01
CA ALA A 101 -8.27 -0.46 1.10
C ALA A 101 -7.35 -0.50 2.33
N ARG A 102 -6.59 0.58 2.56
CA ARG A 102 -5.68 0.67 3.70
C ARG A 102 -6.43 0.68 5.04
N SER A 103 -7.58 1.34 5.12
CA SER A 103 -8.41 1.32 6.34
C SER A 103 -8.95 -0.07 6.66
N GLN A 104 -9.40 -0.81 5.64
CA GLN A 104 -9.87 -2.20 5.83
C GLN A 104 -8.75 -3.14 6.28
N LEU A 105 -7.54 -2.97 5.74
CA LEU A 105 -6.36 -3.70 6.21
C LEU A 105 -6.09 -3.42 7.69
N ILE A 106 -6.05 -2.14 8.08
CA ILE A 106 -5.81 -1.74 9.47
C ILE A 106 -6.87 -2.31 10.42
N GLU A 107 -8.16 -2.25 10.04
CA GLU A 107 -9.26 -2.78 10.86
C GLU A 107 -9.09 -4.29 11.10
N LEU A 108 -8.80 -5.07 10.05
CA LEU A 108 -8.60 -6.51 10.18
C LEU A 108 -7.34 -6.83 11.00
N LEU A 109 -6.23 -6.14 10.75
CA LEU A 109 -5.00 -6.34 11.52
C LEU A 109 -5.20 -5.98 12.99
N GLN A 110 -5.91 -4.88 13.28
CA GLN A 110 -6.29 -4.49 14.63
C GLN A 110 -7.14 -5.56 15.34
N SER A 111 -7.94 -6.34 14.61
CA SER A 111 -8.75 -7.42 15.19
C SER A 111 -7.94 -8.65 15.62
N ILE A 112 -6.75 -8.86 15.04
CA ILE A 112 -5.87 -9.99 15.38
C ILE A 112 -5.22 -9.74 16.76
N PRO A 113 -5.24 -10.71 17.69
CA PRO A 113 -4.56 -10.56 18.98
C PRO A 113 -3.06 -10.29 18.82
N GLU A 114 -2.49 -9.36 19.61
CA GLU A 114 -1.06 -9.02 19.52
C GLU A 114 -0.16 -10.23 19.79
N SER A 115 -0.60 -11.19 20.60
CA SER A 115 0.11 -12.45 20.84
C SER A 115 0.31 -13.30 19.58
N GLU A 116 -0.53 -13.12 18.55
CA GLU A 116 -0.49 -13.87 17.29
C GLU A 116 0.32 -13.15 16.19
N TYR A 117 0.73 -11.90 16.41
CA TYR A 117 1.39 -11.10 15.36
C TYR A 117 2.71 -11.71 14.84
N GLY A 118 3.40 -12.46 15.69
CA GLY A 118 4.64 -13.16 15.36
C GLY A 118 4.42 -14.53 14.69
N ASP A 119 3.19 -15.05 14.67
CA ASP A 119 2.92 -16.39 14.18
C ASP A 119 2.96 -16.44 12.65
N LYS A 120 3.64 -17.46 12.12
CA LYS A 120 3.72 -17.70 10.68
C LYS A 120 2.44 -18.34 10.17
N HIS A 121 1.64 -17.59 9.42
CA HIS A 121 0.45 -18.13 8.76
C HIS A 121 0.86 -19.00 7.56
N GLY A 122 0.47 -20.27 7.60
CA GLY A 122 0.83 -21.25 6.56
C GLY A 122 2.34 -21.43 6.35
N GLY A 123 3.16 -21.14 7.37
CA GLY A 123 4.62 -21.18 7.28
C GLY A 123 5.23 -20.11 6.36
N THR A 124 4.44 -19.14 5.88
CA THR A 124 4.85 -18.19 4.84
C THR A 124 5.20 -16.82 5.42
N MET A 125 4.25 -16.16 6.06
CA MET A 125 4.35 -14.76 6.49
C MET A 125 3.61 -14.57 7.82
N SER A 126 4.17 -13.76 8.72
CA SER A 126 3.48 -13.27 9.92
C SER A 126 2.93 -11.86 9.72
N VAL A 127 2.03 -11.42 10.60
CA VAL A 127 1.52 -10.04 10.59
C VAL A 127 2.65 -9.03 10.81
N ASP A 128 3.61 -9.35 11.68
CA ASP A 128 4.77 -8.50 11.96
C ASP A 128 5.64 -8.28 10.73
N GLU A 129 5.93 -9.34 9.98
CA GLU A 129 6.71 -9.23 8.74
C GLU A 129 5.94 -8.42 7.68
N TYR A 130 4.65 -8.70 7.52
CA TYR A 130 3.79 -7.93 6.60
C TYR A 130 3.84 -6.43 6.92
N LEU A 131 3.61 -6.05 8.18
CA LEU A 131 3.58 -4.63 8.57
C LEU A 131 4.93 -3.94 8.38
N VAL A 132 6.05 -4.61 8.71
CA VAL A 132 7.39 -4.04 8.53
C VAL A 132 7.74 -3.89 7.05
N ASP A 133 7.55 -4.95 6.26
CA ASP A 133 7.90 -4.95 4.83
C ASP A 133 7.12 -3.87 4.07
N PHE A 134 5.80 -3.79 4.29
CA PHE A 134 4.98 -2.81 3.59
C PHE A 134 5.13 -1.39 4.13
N TYR A 135 5.46 -1.20 5.41
CA TYR A 135 5.86 0.11 5.92
C TYR A 135 7.10 0.65 5.21
N GLU A 136 8.15 -0.17 5.08
CA GLU A 136 9.39 0.24 4.41
C GLU A 136 9.17 0.48 2.92
N HIS A 137 8.42 -0.39 2.26
CA HIS A 137 8.01 -0.24 0.87
C HIS A 137 7.25 1.08 0.62
N ASP A 138 6.25 1.37 1.44
CA ASP A 138 5.43 2.57 1.27
C ASP A 138 6.27 3.82 1.48
N ARG A 139 7.11 3.85 2.54
CA ARG A 139 8.01 4.97 2.79
C ARG A 139 9.04 5.19 1.69
N HIS A 140 9.52 4.13 1.05
CA HIS A 140 10.40 4.25 -0.12
C HIS A 140 9.71 5.02 -1.25
N HIS A 141 8.49 4.64 -1.59
CA HIS A 141 7.71 5.25 -2.66
C HIS A 141 7.18 6.65 -2.31
N MET A 142 6.70 6.85 -1.09
CA MET A 142 6.33 8.16 -0.56
C MET A 142 7.51 9.12 -0.62
N GLY A 143 8.72 8.64 -0.29
CA GLY A 143 9.97 9.40 -0.41
C GLY A 143 10.27 9.82 -1.86
N GLN A 144 10.12 8.91 -2.82
CA GLN A 144 10.29 9.23 -4.25
C GLN A 144 9.35 10.34 -4.71
N ILE A 145 8.06 10.24 -4.37
CA ILE A 145 7.05 11.25 -4.72
C ILE A 145 7.36 12.57 -4.01
N HIS A 146 7.71 12.54 -2.72
CA HIS A 146 8.06 13.73 -1.96
C HIS A 146 9.27 14.46 -2.56
N THR A 147 10.34 13.73 -2.89
CA THR A 147 11.53 14.30 -3.55
C THR A 147 11.17 14.93 -4.89
N TYR A 148 10.32 14.28 -5.67
CA TYR A 148 9.82 14.83 -6.93
C TYR A 148 9.07 16.15 -6.72
N ILE A 149 8.08 16.17 -5.82
CA ILE A 149 7.28 17.38 -5.52
C ILE A 149 8.16 18.52 -5.01
N ALA A 150 9.08 18.22 -4.09
CA ALA A 150 10.00 19.22 -3.54
C ALA A 150 10.95 19.81 -4.58
N GLY A 151 11.28 19.05 -5.64
CA GLY A 151 12.10 19.54 -6.75
C GLY A 151 11.36 20.42 -7.77
N LEU A 152 10.04 20.55 -7.65
CA LEU A 152 9.20 21.42 -8.50
C LEU A 152 8.93 22.80 -7.88
N ALA A 153 9.23 22.97 -6.59
CA ALA A 153 9.07 24.22 -5.85
C ALA A 153 10.27 25.15 -6.04
#